data_AF-A0A8B7MSM4-F1
#
_entry.id   AF-A0A8B7MSM4-F1
#
_cell.length_a   1.000
_cell.length_b   1.000
_cell.length_c   1.000
_cell.angle_alpha   90.00
_cell.angle_beta   90.00
_cell.angle_gamma   90.00
#
_symmetry.space_group_name_H-M   'P 1'
#
loop_
_entity.id
_entity.type
_entity.pdbx_description
1 polymer ?
#
loop_
_entity_poly.entity_id
_entity_poly.type
_entity_poly.pdbx_seq_one_letter_code
_entity_poly.pdbx_strand_id
1 'polypeptide(L)'
;MASNAEGGRRFARRDQLLRIQSEVQKRWEEQKVFEANPGSNPPEPGEKFFGNFPYPYMNGMLHLGHAFTVSKLEFAAAYHRLRGCNVLLPFAFHCTGMPIKASADKLAREVQQFGNPPVFPCTEEDSTTESVDESKAEDGNAVAPDKFKSKRSKAAAKSGGDKSQWEIMRSFGLSDSEIAEFQDPYHWLTYFPPLAKEDLKAFGLGCDWRRSFITTDMNPFYDSFVRWQMRKLKGMGKIVKDLRYTIYSPLDGQPCAVLEIIS
;
A
#
# COMPACT_ATOMS: atom_id res chain seq x y z
N MET A 1 -16.09 -2.41 -49.18
CA MET A 1 -17.13 -2.47 -48.13
C MET A 1 -16.68 -3.51 -47.12
N ALA A 2 -16.45 -3.26 -45.84
CA ALA A 2 -16.48 -2.08 -45.01
C ALA A 2 -15.30 -2.18 -44.04
N SER A 3 -14.64 -1.06 -43.77
CA SER A 3 -13.60 -0.93 -42.76
C SER A 3 -14.28 -0.88 -41.38
N ASN A 4 -14.10 -1.92 -40.56
CA ASN A 4 -14.37 -1.81 -39.13
C ASN A 4 -13.18 -1.13 -38.46
N ALA A 5 -13.15 0.21 -38.55
CA ALA A 5 -12.39 1.02 -37.64
C ALA A 5 -13.23 1.19 -36.37
N GLU A 6 -12.98 0.36 -35.36
CA GLU A 6 -13.44 0.64 -34.01
C GLU A 6 -12.89 2.01 -33.59
N GLY A 7 -13.79 2.95 -33.29
CA GLY A 7 -13.48 4.34 -33.01
C GLY A 7 -12.64 4.49 -31.74
N GLY A 8 -11.31 4.45 -31.89
CA GLY A 8 -10.36 4.73 -30.82
C GLY A 8 -10.54 6.15 -30.29
N ARG A 9 -10.95 6.29 -29.03
CA ARG A 9 -10.91 7.58 -28.34
C ARG A 9 -9.47 8.11 -28.39
N ARG A 10 -9.26 9.29 -28.99
CA ARG A 10 -7.95 9.97 -28.99
C ARG A 10 -7.60 10.42 -27.58
N PHE A 11 -6.62 9.79 -26.96
CA PHE A 11 -6.09 10.14 -25.63
C PHE A 11 -5.03 11.26 -25.65
N ALA A 12 -4.94 12.03 -26.74
CA ALA A 12 -3.88 13.02 -26.97
C ALA A 12 -3.63 13.99 -25.80
N ARG A 13 -4.68 14.43 -25.08
CA ARG A 13 -4.53 15.29 -23.90
C ARG A 13 -3.88 14.56 -22.73
N ARG A 14 -4.29 13.33 -22.46
CA ARG A 14 -3.69 12.48 -21.42
C ARG A 14 -2.22 12.23 -21.74
N ASP A 15 -1.94 11.85 -22.99
CA ASP A 15 -0.58 11.51 -23.42
C ASP A 15 0.35 12.74 -23.35
N GLN A 16 -0.17 13.93 -23.65
CA GLN A 16 0.54 15.19 -23.43
C GLN A 16 0.86 15.42 -21.94
N LEU A 17 -0.09 15.18 -21.03
CA LEU A 17 0.13 15.32 -19.58
C LEU A 17 1.17 14.31 -19.07
N LEU A 18 1.11 13.06 -19.51
CA LEU A 18 2.08 12.02 -19.16
C LEU A 18 3.50 12.39 -19.62
N ARG A 19 3.63 12.98 -20.81
CA ARG A 19 4.92 13.49 -21.30
C ARG A 19 5.48 14.60 -20.41
N ILE A 20 4.65 15.60 -20.07
CA ILE A 20 5.06 16.70 -19.18
C ILE A 20 5.44 16.17 -17.80
N GLN A 21 4.66 15.24 -17.25
CA GLN A 21 4.93 14.60 -15.96
C GLN A 21 6.29 13.91 -15.95
N SER A 22 6.58 13.08 -16.96
CA SER A 22 7.87 12.37 -17.08
C SER A 22 9.05 13.34 -17.19
N GLU A 23 8.93 14.39 -18.01
CA GLU A 23 9.98 15.41 -18.17
C GLU A 23 10.25 16.15 -16.86
N VAL A 24 9.20 16.53 -16.11
CA VAL A 24 9.33 17.27 -14.85
C VAL A 24 9.89 16.37 -13.74
N GLN A 25 9.41 15.13 -13.62
CA GLN A 25 9.92 14.17 -12.63
C GLN A 25 11.41 13.88 -12.83
N LYS A 26 11.84 13.73 -14.09
CA LYS A 26 13.26 13.57 -14.43
C LYS A 26 14.09 14.76 -13.94
N ARG A 27 13.62 15.99 -14.18
CA ARG A 27 14.30 17.21 -13.70
C ARG A 27 14.37 17.26 -12.17
N TRP A 28 13.31 16.88 -11.47
CA TRP A 28 13.29 16.84 -10.01
C TRP A 28 14.32 15.87 -9.44
N GLU A 29 14.47 14.69 -10.03
CA GLU A 29 15.47 13.69 -9.63
C GLU A 29 16.90 14.18 -9.92
N GLU A 30 17.16 14.70 -11.12
CA GLU A 30 18.48 15.21 -11.52
C GLU A 30 18.95 16.38 -10.64
N GLN A 31 18.02 17.29 -10.31
CA GLN A 31 18.31 18.47 -9.49
C GLN A 31 18.18 18.21 -7.99
N LYS A 32 17.69 17.02 -7.59
CA LYS A 32 17.53 16.61 -6.18
C LYS A 32 16.71 17.62 -5.36
N VAL A 33 15.67 18.19 -5.96
CA VAL A 33 14.94 19.36 -5.40
C VAL A 33 14.23 19.09 -4.07
N PHE A 34 13.97 17.83 -3.75
CA PHE A 34 13.31 17.41 -2.51
C PHE A 34 14.27 16.89 -1.43
N GLU A 35 15.58 16.88 -1.71
CA GLU A 35 16.59 16.50 -0.73
C GLU A 35 16.86 17.63 0.27
N ALA A 36 16.16 17.60 1.41
CA ALA A 36 16.33 18.61 2.46
C ALA A 36 17.51 18.29 3.38
N ASN A 37 18.36 19.29 3.59
CA ASN A 37 19.45 19.25 4.56
C ASN A 37 19.17 20.22 5.71
N PRO A 38 19.51 19.87 6.96
CA PRO A 38 19.38 20.80 8.09
C PRO A 38 20.36 21.97 7.92
N GLY A 39 19.94 23.16 8.36
CA GLY A 39 20.83 24.31 8.48
C GLY A 39 21.83 24.15 9.62
N SER A 40 22.83 25.04 9.69
CA SER A 40 23.84 25.02 10.76
C SER A 40 23.28 25.44 12.12
N ASN A 41 22.23 26.26 12.12
CA ASN A 41 21.55 26.72 13.34
C ASN A 41 20.17 26.04 13.48
N PRO A 42 19.65 25.91 14.72
CA PRO A 42 18.27 25.51 14.94
C PRO A 42 17.31 26.45 14.19
N PRO A 43 16.28 25.91 13.50
CA PRO A 43 15.35 26.72 12.73
C PRO A 43 14.39 27.47 13.65
N GLU A 44 14.14 28.74 13.32
CA GLU A 44 13.14 29.57 13.98
C GLU A 44 11.71 29.09 13.65
N PRO A 45 10.70 29.48 14.46
CA PRO A 45 9.31 29.13 14.19
C PRO A 45 8.86 29.55 12.78
N GLY A 46 8.49 28.57 11.96
CA GLY A 46 8.05 28.78 10.58
C GLY A 46 9.15 28.60 9.53
N GLU A 47 10.41 28.39 9.90
CA GLU A 47 11.50 28.16 8.93
C GLU A 47 11.57 26.70 8.44
N LYS A 48 10.94 25.76 9.15
CA LYS A 48 10.89 24.35 8.75
C LYS A 48 9.48 23.80 8.75
N PHE A 49 9.28 22.77 7.91
CA PHE A 49 8.12 21.91 7.96
C PHE A 49 8.60 20.45 7.90
N PHE A 50 8.18 19.64 8.86
CA PHE A 50 8.46 18.21 8.87
C PHE A 50 7.14 17.45 8.78
N GLY A 51 6.94 16.81 7.65
CA GLY A 51 5.76 15.99 7.38
C GLY A 51 6.11 14.51 7.49
N ASN A 52 5.28 13.72 8.17
CA ASN A 52 5.45 12.28 8.23
C ASN A 52 4.16 11.54 7.89
N PHE A 53 4.27 10.47 7.10
CA PHE A 53 3.19 9.56 6.78
C PHE A 53 3.44 8.24 7.53
N PRO A 54 2.43 7.67 8.23
CA PRO A 54 2.56 6.34 8.80
C PRO A 54 2.94 5.35 7.69
N TYR A 55 4.15 4.80 7.75
CA TYR A 55 4.67 3.96 6.69
C TYR A 55 3.74 2.75 6.44
N PRO A 56 3.35 2.48 5.18
CA PRO A 56 2.37 1.45 4.85
C PRO A 56 2.97 0.04 4.95
N TYR A 57 2.11 -0.96 5.16
CA TYR A 57 2.49 -2.38 5.14
C TYR A 57 2.86 -2.85 3.73
N MET A 58 3.96 -3.59 3.62
CA MET A 58 4.51 -4.10 2.36
C MET A 58 4.05 -5.52 2.04
N ASN A 59 2.79 -5.84 2.32
CA ASN A 59 2.14 -7.10 1.96
C ASN A 59 1.42 -7.04 0.60
N GLY A 60 1.72 -6.03 -0.22
CA GLY A 60 1.09 -5.80 -1.51
C GLY A 60 1.39 -4.42 -2.08
N MET A 61 0.79 -4.11 -3.23
CA MET A 61 0.90 -2.79 -3.87
C MET A 61 0.10 -1.71 -3.14
N LEU A 62 0.50 -0.45 -3.29
CA LEU A 62 -0.21 0.68 -2.71
C LEU A 62 -1.51 0.95 -3.48
N HIS A 63 -2.65 0.81 -2.79
CA HIS A 63 -3.96 1.16 -3.37
C HIS A 63 -4.31 2.66 -3.24
N LEU A 64 -5.36 3.11 -3.95
CA LEU A 64 -5.81 4.50 -4.00
C LEU A 64 -6.12 5.14 -2.62
N GLY A 65 -6.54 4.36 -1.62
CA GLY A 65 -6.69 4.84 -0.25
C GLY A 65 -5.39 5.38 0.38
N HIS A 66 -4.24 4.79 0.05
CA HIS A 66 -2.93 5.31 0.44
C HIS A 66 -2.65 6.64 -0.27
N ALA A 67 -2.89 6.70 -1.59
CA ALA A 67 -2.75 7.92 -2.37
C ALA A 67 -3.62 9.08 -1.84
N PHE A 68 -4.88 8.80 -1.47
CA PHE A 68 -5.75 9.78 -0.84
C PHE A 68 -5.16 10.31 0.47
N THR A 69 -4.62 9.44 1.31
CA THR A 69 -4.12 9.83 2.63
C THR A 69 -2.79 10.59 2.52
N VAL A 70 -1.86 10.12 1.68
CA VAL A 70 -0.56 10.78 1.47
C VAL A 70 -0.71 12.12 0.73
N SER A 71 -1.73 12.29 -0.12
CA SER A 71 -1.98 13.54 -0.85
C SER A 71 -2.12 14.75 0.09
N LYS A 72 -2.73 14.55 1.27
CA LYS A 72 -2.88 15.60 2.29
C LYS A 72 -1.53 16.13 2.75
N LEU A 73 -0.57 15.23 2.93
CA LEU A 73 0.79 15.57 3.34
C LEU A 73 1.56 16.25 2.21
N GLU A 74 1.42 15.75 0.99
CA GLU A 74 2.06 16.36 -0.19
C GLU A 74 1.58 17.80 -0.41
N PHE A 75 0.27 18.05 -0.34
CA PHE A 75 -0.28 19.39 -0.49
C PHE A 75 0.20 20.35 0.60
N ALA A 76 0.29 19.87 1.85
CA ALA A 76 0.87 20.66 2.94
C ALA A 76 2.36 20.96 2.69
N ALA A 77 3.14 19.96 2.28
CA ALA A 77 4.55 20.10 1.97
C ALA A 77 4.77 21.12 0.84
N ALA A 78 4.03 21.02 -0.26
CA ALA A 78 4.08 21.96 -1.38
C ALA A 78 3.73 23.39 -0.95
N TYR A 79 2.67 23.57 -0.15
CA TYR A 79 2.31 24.88 0.40
C TYR A 79 3.44 25.48 1.26
N HIS A 80 4.05 24.68 2.13
CA HIS A 80 5.16 25.15 2.97
C HIS A 80 6.43 25.45 2.16
N ARG A 81 6.71 24.73 1.07
CA ARG A 81 7.81 25.06 0.15
C ARG A 81 7.61 26.43 -0.48
N LEU A 82 6.38 26.76 -0.91
CA LEU A 82 6.05 28.08 -1.48
C LEU A 82 6.18 29.22 -0.46
N ARG A 83 6.05 28.92 0.84
CA ARG A 83 6.28 29.89 1.93
C ARG A 83 7.76 30.07 2.29
N GLY A 84 8.67 29.37 1.62
CA GLY A 84 10.10 29.41 1.89
C GLY A 84 10.56 28.54 3.06
N CYS A 85 9.70 27.66 3.58
CA CYS A 85 10.09 26.73 4.64
C CYS A 85 11.05 25.65 4.09
N ASN A 86 12.03 25.24 4.91
CA ASN A 86 12.80 24.02 4.68
C ASN A 86 11.92 22.79 4.98
N VAL A 87 11.49 22.11 3.92
CA VAL A 87 10.48 21.05 3.99
C VAL A 87 11.15 19.68 3.89
N LEU A 88 10.99 18.88 4.94
CA LEU A 88 11.42 17.48 4.97
C LEU A 88 10.20 16.56 4.98
N LEU A 89 10.12 15.71 3.95
CA LEU A 89 9.16 14.64 3.84
C LEU A 89 9.92 13.34 3.58
N PRO A 90 10.16 12.49 4.60
CA PRO A 90 10.70 11.16 4.41
C PRO A 90 9.56 10.17 4.18
N PHE A 91 9.89 9.01 3.64
CA PHE A 91 8.97 7.90 3.49
C PHE A 91 9.70 6.58 3.76
N ALA A 92 9.09 5.71 4.56
CA ALA A 92 9.63 4.40 4.91
C ALA A 92 8.58 3.31 4.61
N PHE A 93 8.97 2.05 4.74
CA PHE A 93 8.17 0.90 4.33
C PHE A 93 8.04 -0.09 5.50
N HIS A 94 6.80 -0.37 5.92
CA HIS A 94 6.54 -1.25 7.07
C HIS A 94 6.62 -2.71 6.64
N CYS A 95 7.63 -3.39 7.14
CA CYS A 95 7.85 -4.81 6.88
C CYS A 95 7.74 -5.66 8.16
N THR A 96 7.60 -5.02 9.32
CA THR A 96 7.50 -5.70 10.61
C THR A 96 6.06 -6.09 10.88
N GLY A 97 5.84 -7.35 11.28
CA GLY A 97 4.53 -7.83 11.72
C GLY A 97 4.10 -9.10 10.99
N MET A 98 2.98 -9.65 11.43
CA MET A 98 2.42 -10.90 10.93
C MET A 98 1.84 -10.87 9.52
N PRO A 99 1.27 -9.78 8.97
CA PRO A 99 0.55 -9.85 7.69
C PRO A 99 1.37 -10.40 6.51
N ILE A 100 2.65 -10.04 6.42
CA ILE A 100 3.55 -10.57 5.37
C ILE A 100 3.78 -12.06 5.56
N LYS A 101 4.11 -12.48 6.79
CA LYS A 101 4.34 -13.89 7.11
C LYS A 101 3.06 -14.72 6.93
N ALA A 102 1.91 -14.24 7.36
CA ALA A 102 0.63 -14.91 7.19
C ALA A 102 0.29 -15.12 5.70
N SER A 103 0.58 -14.11 4.85
CA SER A 103 0.38 -14.21 3.40
C SER A 103 1.34 -15.24 2.77
N ALA A 104 2.61 -15.23 3.17
CA ALA A 104 3.62 -16.19 2.73
C ALA A 104 3.27 -17.64 3.16
N ASP A 105 2.88 -17.83 4.43
CA ASP A 105 2.46 -19.12 4.98
C ASP A 105 1.19 -19.64 4.29
N LYS A 106 0.24 -18.74 3.96
CA LYS A 106 -0.96 -19.10 3.18
C LYS A 106 -0.59 -19.59 1.78
N LEU A 107 0.33 -18.90 1.11
CA LEU A 107 0.81 -19.26 -0.22
C LEU A 107 1.55 -20.62 -0.19
N ALA A 108 2.40 -20.84 0.81
CA ALA A 108 3.07 -22.12 1.02
C ALA A 108 2.08 -23.29 1.24
N ARG A 109 1.01 -23.07 2.01
CA ARG A 109 -0.07 -24.06 2.19
C ARG A 109 -0.81 -24.36 0.89
N GLU A 110 -1.16 -23.34 0.11
CA GLU A 110 -1.83 -23.51 -1.19
C GLU A 110 -0.95 -24.32 -2.15
N VAL A 111 0.34 -24.01 -2.22
CA VAL A 111 1.32 -24.76 -3.03
C VAL A 111 1.45 -26.22 -2.56
N GLN A 112 1.49 -26.45 -1.25
CA GLN A 112 1.59 -27.79 -0.68
C GLN A 112 0.33 -28.64 -0.95
N GLN A 113 -0.85 -28.02 -0.94
CA GLN A 113 -2.14 -28.71 -1.10
C GLN A 113 -2.53 -28.93 -2.56
N PHE A 114 -2.26 -27.96 -3.43
CA PHE A 114 -2.79 -27.92 -4.80
C PHE A 114 -1.71 -28.00 -5.89
N GLY A 115 -0.43 -28.00 -5.53
CA GLY A 115 0.71 -28.07 -6.46
C GLY A 115 1.32 -26.71 -6.82
N ASN A 116 2.34 -26.72 -7.68
CA ASN A 116 3.02 -25.51 -8.18
C ASN A 116 3.12 -25.58 -9.72
N PRO A 117 2.25 -24.89 -10.49
CA PRO A 117 1.17 -23.99 -10.03
C PRO A 117 -0.01 -24.75 -9.40
N PRO A 118 -0.74 -24.13 -8.45
CA PRO A 118 -1.86 -24.76 -7.76
C PRO A 118 -3.07 -24.91 -8.69
N VAL A 119 -3.66 -26.11 -8.68
CA VAL A 119 -4.94 -26.38 -9.34
C VAL A 119 -6.04 -26.41 -8.30
N PHE A 120 -6.78 -25.31 -8.17
CA PHE A 120 -7.90 -25.22 -7.23
C PHE A 120 -9.12 -26.00 -7.74
N PRO A 121 -9.94 -26.60 -6.86
CA PRO A 121 -11.19 -27.22 -7.26
C PRO A 121 -12.10 -26.16 -7.89
N CYS A 122 -12.61 -26.41 -9.11
CA CYS A 122 -13.58 -25.51 -9.73
C CYS A 122 -14.85 -25.46 -8.86
N THR A 123 -15.05 -24.35 -8.16
CA THR A 123 -16.35 -23.98 -7.62
C THR A 123 -17.19 -23.43 -8.77
N GLU A 124 -18.42 -23.92 -8.94
CA GLU A 124 -19.35 -23.60 -10.03
C GLU A 124 -19.80 -22.13 -10.12
N GLU A 125 -19.17 -21.20 -9.39
CA GLU A 125 -19.56 -19.79 -9.31
C GLU A 125 -18.75 -18.86 -10.23
N ASP A 126 -17.65 -19.32 -10.83
CA ASP A 126 -16.80 -18.48 -11.71
C ASP A 126 -17.14 -18.56 -13.21
N SER A 127 -18.21 -19.26 -13.59
CA SER A 127 -18.64 -19.43 -14.99
C SER A 127 -19.76 -18.49 -15.44
N THR A 128 -19.76 -17.23 -15.01
CA THR A 128 -20.57 -16.19 -15.68
C THR A 128 -19.70 -14.99 -16.06
N THR A 129 -18.81 -15.21 -17.02
CA THR A 129 -18.28 -14.14 -17.87
C THR A 129 -19.38 -13.75 -18.87
N GLU A 130 -19.73 -12.46 -18.85
CA GLU A 130 -20.27 -11.66 -19.96
C GLU A 130 -21.47 -12.20 -20.75
N SER A 131 -22.66 -11.72 -20.38
CA SER A 131 -23.68 -11.33 -21.35
C SER A 131 -24.31 -10.00 -20.91
N VAL A 132 -23.83 -8.90 -21.50
CA VAL A 132 -24.56 -7.63 -21.48
C VAL A 132 -25.76 -7.81 -22.38
N ASP A 133 -26.97 -7.86 -21.79
CA ASP A 133 -28.21 -7.77 -22.54
C ASP A 133 -28.87 -6.42 -22.24
N GLU A 134 -28.93 -5.59 -23.28
CA GLU A 134 -29.71 -4.35 -23.31
C GLU A 134 -31.17 -4.69 -23.58
N SER A 135 -32.08 -4.45 -22.63
CA SER A 135 -33.43 -3.96 -22.96
C SER A 135 -34.23 -3.43 -21.74
N LYS A 136 -34.48 -2.11 -21.82
CA LYS A 136 -35.57 -1.26 -21.31
C LYS A 136 -36.59 -1.81 -20.29
N ALA A 137 -36.80 -1.02 -19.23
CA ALA A 137 -38.14 -0.48 -18.91
C ALA A 137 -38.03 0.78 -18.04
N GLU A 138 -38.63 1.87 -18.53
CA GLU A 138 -38.96 3.07 -17.76
C GLU A 138 -40.07 2.73 -16.76
N ASP A 139 -39.98 3.21 -15.52
CA ASP A 139 -41.13 3.87 -14.90
C ASP A 139 -40.69 4.84 -13.80
N GLY A 140 -41.33 6.00 -13.78
CA GLY A 140 -41.02 7.11 -12.89
C GLY A 140 -41.65 6.95 -11.51
N ASN A 141 -40.92 7.35 -10.47
CA ASN A 141 -41.57 8.03 -9.35
C ASN A 141 -40.59 8.94 -8.60
N ALA A 142 -40.95 10.22 -8.57
CA ALA A 142 -40.24 11.28 -7.89
C ALA A 142 -40.35 11.13 -6.36
N VAL A 143 -39.22 11.23 -5.65
CA VAL A 143 -39.20 11.43 -4.18
C VAL A 143 -38.16 12.51 -3.83
N ALA A 144 -38.62 13.46 -3.02
CA ALA A 144 -38.02 14.75 -2.66
C ALA A 144 -36.64 14.70 -1.95
N PRO A 145 -35.87 15.81 -1.94
CA PRO A 145 -34.45 15.82 -1.61
C PRO A 145 -34.20 16.19 -0.15
N ASP A 146 -34.44 15.31 0.83
CA ASP A 146 -33.81 15.49 2.15
C ASP A 146 -33.90 14.27 3.11
N LYS A 147 -33.40 13.08 2.71
CA LYS A 147 -33.20 11.96 3.67
C LYS A 147 -31.98 11.12 3.28
N PHE A 148 -30.82 11.43 3.84
CA PHE A 148 -29.63 10.56 3.78
C PHE A 148 -29.81 9.37 4.73
N LYS A 149 -30.33 8.23 4.23
CA LYS A 149 -30.29 6.96 4.97
C LYS A 149 -28.89 6.34 4.82
N SER A 150 -28.12 6.35 5.91
CA SER A 150 -26.88 5.59 6.02
C SER A 150 -27.17 4.08 6.02
N LYS A 151 -27.22 3.48 4.82
CA LYS A 151 -27.13 2.02 4.71
C LYS A 151 -25.74 1.60 5.20
N ARG A 152 -25.68 0.77 6.24
CA ARG A 152 -24.51 -0.01 6.66
C ARG A 152 -24.02 -0.84 5.46
N SER A 153 -23.14 -0.27 4.64
CA SER A 153 -22.61 -0.89 3.42
C SER A 153 -21.23 -1.54 3.61
N LYS A 154 -20.82 -1.84 4.85
CA LYS A 154 -19.54 -2.52 5.11
C LYS A 154 -19.63 -4.06 5.18
N ALA A 155 -20.82 -4.63 5.34
CA ALA A 155 -21.01 -6.09 5.43
C ALA A 155 -21.40 -6.75 4.09
N ALA A 156 -22.04 -6.00 3.19
CA ALA A 156 -22.52 -6.52 1.90
C ALA A 156 -21.46 -6.50 0.78
N ALA A 157 -20.25 -5.98 1.04
CA ALA A 157 -19.14 -5.98 0.08
C ALA A 157 -18.21 -7.20 0.22
N LYS A 158 -18.56 -8.18 1.09
CA LYS A 158 -17.81 -9.42 1.32
C LYS A 158 -18.43 -10.66 0.65
N SER A 159 -19.40 -10.49 -0.23
CA SER A 159 -20.03 -11.59 -0.98
C SER A 159 -19.43 -11.75 -2.38
N GLY A 160 -18.11 -11.60 -2.50
CA GLY A 160 -17.33 -12.15 -3.61
C GLY A 160 -16.48 -13.27 -3.02
N GLY A 161 -16.48 -14.46 -3.63
CA GLY A 161 -15.74 -15.61 -3.13
C GLY A 161 -14.31 -15.25 -2.71
N ASP A 162 -13.84 -15.83 -1.60
CA ASP A 162 -12.49 -15.60 -1.08
C ASP A 162 -11.47 -16.04 -2.14
N LYS A 163 -10.93 -15.08 -2.90
CA LYS A 163 -9.85 -15.35 -3.85
C LYS A 163 -8.66 -15.98 -3.14
N SER A 164 -8.07 -17.01 -3.76
CA SER A 164 -6.86 -17.63 -3.24
C SER A 164 -5.71 -16.63 -3.20
N GLN A 165 -4.72 -16.85 -2.32
CA GLN A 165 -3.56 -15.97 -2.27
C GLN A 165 -2.79 -16.02 -3.60
N TRP A 166 -2.69 -17.20 -4.21
CA TRP A 166 -2.10 -17.38 -5.52
C TRP A 166 -2.78 -16.54 -6.62
N GLU A 167 -4.11 -16.52 -6.68
CA GLU A 167 -4.85 -15.70 -7.65
C GLU A 167 -4.63 -14.20 -7.44
N ILE A 168 -4.54 -13.75 -6.18
CA ILE A 168 -4.22 -12.36 -5.87
C ILE A 168 -2.83 -12.01 -6.40
N MET A 169 -1.85 -12.89 -6.21
CA MET A 169 -0.49 -12.67 -6.70
C MET A 169 -0.43 -12.66 -8.23
N ARG A 170 -1.18 -13.54 -8.89
CA ARG A 170 -1.34 -13.55 -10.34
C ARG A 170 -1.99 -12.28 -10.88
N SER A 171 -2.91 -11.66 -10.11
CA SER A 171 -3.54 -10.39 -10.49
C SER A 171 -2.57 -9.20 -10.52
N PHE A 172 -1.40 -9.32 -9.87
CA PHE A 172 -0.31 -8.34 -9.99
C PHE A 172 0.55 -8.55 -11.25
N GLY A 173 0.23 -9.53 -12.09
CA GLY A 173 0.95 -9.81 -13.32
C GLY A 173 2.22 -10.65 -13.15
N LEU A 174 2.38 -11.29 -11.99
CA LEU A 174 3.49 -12.20 -11.71
C LEU A 174 3.35 -13.51 -12.47
N SER A 175 4.46 -14.06 -12.94
CA SER A 175 4.52 -15.43 -13.47
C SER A 175 4.43 -16.47 -12.36
N ASP A 176 3.94 -17.67 -12.68
CA ASP A 176 3.79 -18.75 -11.69
C ASP A 176 5.12 -19.11 -10.99
N SER A 177 6.26 -19.01 -11.71
CA SER A 177 7.59 -19.21 -11.13
C SER A 177 7.97 -18.13 -10.11
N GLU A 178 7.62 -16.87 -10.37
CA GLU A 178 7.90 -15.77 -9.45
C GLU A 178 7.01 -15.88 -8.20
N ILE A 179 5.73 -16.24 -8.36
CA ILE A 179 4.80 -16.39 -7.23
C ILE A 179 5.30 -17.44 -6.23
N ALA A 180 5.95 -18.50 -6.70
CA ALA A 180 6.52 -19.54 -5.83
C ALA A 180 7.60 -19.00 -4.87
N GLU A 181 8.33 -17.94 -5.23
CA GLU A 181 9.34 -17.32 -4.37
C GLU A 181 8.73 -16.56 -3.18
N PHE A 182 7.47 -16.13 -3.29
CA PHE A 182 6.74 -15.44 -2.21
C PHE A 182 6.31 -16.38 -1.06
N GLN A 183 6.63 -17.68 -1.13
CA GLN A 183 6.57 -18.55 0.05
C GLN A 183 7.60 -18.12 1.12
N ASP A 184 8.71 -17.49 0.71
CA ASP A 184 9.65 -16.88 1.64
C ASP A 184 9.19 -15.44 1.99
N PRO A 185 8.85 -15.13 3.26
CA PRO A 185 8.47 -13.78 3.66
C PRO A 185 9.56 -12.74 3.36
N TYR A 186 10.85 -13.10 3.33
CA TYR A 186 11.92 -12.15 3.04
C TYR A 186 11.89 -11.67 1.58
N HIS A 187 11.40 -12.48 0.64
CA HIS A 187 11.25 -12.08 -0.76
C HIS A 187 10.29 -10.88 -0.91
N TRP A 188 9.24 -10.82 -0.09
CA TRP A 188 8.29 -9.69 -0.07
C TRP A 188 8.98 -8.36 0.25
N LEU A 189 9.96 -8.41 1.16
CA LEU A 189 10.68 -7.23 1.63
C LEU A 189 11.66 -6.69 0.59
N THR A 190 12.08 -7.52 -0.37
CA THR A 190 12.91 -7.09 -1.50
C THR A 190 12.07 -6.71 -2.72
N TYR A 191 10.85 -7.27 -2.84
CA TYR A 191 9.99 -7.06 -4.01
C TYR A 191 9.11 -5.81 -3.89
N PHE A 192 8.30 -5.70 -2.83
CA PHE A 192 7.30 -4.63 -2.73
C PHE A 192 7.84 -3.23 -2.42
N PRO A 193 8.85 -3.04 -1.54
CA PRO A 193 9.33 -1.70 -1.22
C PRO A 193 9.91 -0.92 -2.41
N PRO A 194 10.72 -1.52 -3.32
CA PRO A 194 11.15 -0.83 -4.53
C PRO A 194 9.98 -0.42 -5.44
N LEU A 195 9.00 -1.31 -5.66
CA LEU A 195 7.82 -0.99 -6.46
C LEU A 195 6.98 0.13 -5.85
N ALA A 196 6.74 0.08 -4.53
CA ALA A 196 6.03 1.14 -3.82
C ALA A 196 6.76 2.49 -3.93
N LYS A 197 8.11 2.47 -3.91
CA LYS A 197 8.92 3.67 -4.15
C LYS A 197 8.73 4.21 -5.56
N GLU A 198 8.74 3.34 -6.57
CA GLU A 198 8.51 3.71 -7.96
C GLU A 198 7.11 4.29 -8.18
N ASP A 199 6.07 3.67 -7.61
CA ASP A 199 4.70 4.15 -7.66
C ASP A 199 4.55 5.54 -7.01
N LEU A 200 5.19 5.78 -5.87
CA LEU A 200 5.17 7.08 -5.19
C LEU A 200 5.98 8.14 -5.94
N LYS A 201 7.07 7.76 -6.59
CA LYS A 201 7.82 8.65 -7.51
C LYS A 201 6.97 9.00 -8.74
N ALA A 202 6.29 8.01 -9.32
CA ALA A 202 5.37 8.19 -10.44
C ALA A 202 4.16 9.06 -10.04
N PHE A 203 3.67 8.95 -8.82
CA PHE A 203 2.67 9.84 -8.23
C PHE A 203 3.17 11.29 -8.10
N GLY A 204 4.49 11.50 -8.03
CA GLY A 204 5.10 12.82 -7.88
C GLY A 204 5.27 13.26 -6.43
N LEU A 205 5.39 12.31 -5.49
CA LEU A 205 5.62 12.62 -4.08
C LEU A 205 6.97 13.34 -3.90
N GLY A 206 6.97 14.52 -3.29
CA GLY A 206 8.16 15.31 -3.01
C GLY A 206 8.95 14.79 -1.83
N CYS A 207 9.39 13.52 -1.88
CA CYS A 207 10.05 12.82 -0.79
C CYS A 207 11.58 12.88 -0.88
N ASP A 208 12.26 12.97 0.28
CA ASP A 208 13.70 12.73 0.40
C ASP A 208 13.97 11.22 0.52
N TRP A 209 14.16 10.59 -0.64
CA TRP A 209 14.34 9.14 -0.76
C TRP A 209 15.63 8.59 -0.12
N ARG A 210 16.59 9.46 0.24
CA ARG A 210 17.82 9.04 0.94
C ARG A 210 17.54 8.58 2.36
N ARG A 211 16.38 8.97 2.90
CA ARG A 211 15.93 8.67 4.25
C ARG A 211 14.91 7.52 4.30
N SER A 212 14.73 6.81 3.18
CA SER A 212 13.85 5.65 3.10
C SER A 212 14.52 4.40 3.65
N PHE A 213 13.75 3.57 4.33
CA PHE A 213 14.21 2.33 4.94
C PHE A 213 13.07 1.33 5.15
N ILE A 214 13.42 0.08 5.43
CA ILE A 214 12.52 -0.99 5.88
C ILE A 214 12.70 -1.24 7.39
N THR A 215 11.70 -1.84 8.03
CA THR A 215 11.59 -1.87 9.50
C THR A 215 12.01 -3.19 10.18
N THR A 216 12.38 -4.23 9.42
CA THR A 216 12.83 -5.51 10.00
C THR A 216 14.32 -5.52 10.30
N ASP A 217 14.80 -6.63 10.86
CA ASP A 217 16.20 -6.93 11.14
C ASP A 217 17.09 -6.98 9.89
N MET A 218 16.51 -7.14 8.69
CA MET A 218 17.22 -6.91 7.42
C MET A 218 17.84 -5.52 7.32
N ASN A 219 17.29 -4.54 8.05
CA ASN A 219 17.91 -3.23 8.20
C ASN A 219 18.60 -3.11 9.58
N PRO A 220 19.93 -3.32 9.65
CA PRO A 220 20.65 -3.32 10.93
C PRO A 220 20.60 -1.96 11.65
N PHE A 221 20.47 -0.86 10.92
CA PHE A 221 20.39 0.48 11.51
C PHE A 221 19.07 0.70 12.24
N TYR A 222 17.95 0.32 11.61
CA TYR A 222 16.64 0.47 12.22
C TYR A 222 16.44 -0.53 13.35
N ASP A 223 16.90 -1.77 13.20
CA ASP A 223 16.90 -2.76 14.28
C ASP A 223 17.70 -2.28 15.49
N SER A 224 18.90 -1.72 15.29
CA SER A 224 19.67 -1.11 16.39
C SER A 224 18.91 0.03 17.08
N PHE A 225 18.20 0.87 16.31
CA PHE A 225 17.35 1.93 16.84
C PHE A 225 16.20 1.37 17.70
N VAL A 226 15.49 0.35 17.23
CA VAL A 226 14.41 -0.29 17.99
C VAL A 226 14.95 -0.97 19.25
N ARG A 227 16.09 -1.66 19.18
CA ARG A 227 16.74 -2.25 20.38
C ARG A 227 17.08 -1.19 21.42
N TRP A 228 17.60 -0.04 20.99
CA TRP A 228 17.86 1.10 21.87
C TRP A 228 16.55 1.60 22.52
N GLN A 229 15.49 1.78 21.74
CA GLN A 229 14.19 2.23 22.24
C GLN A 229 13.62 1.26 23.29
N MET A 230 13.62 -0.04 23.00
CA MET A 230 13.13 -1.06 23.91
C MET A 230 13.94 -1.12 25.21
N ARG A 231 15.28 -1.00 25.13
CA ARG A 231 16.15 -0.92 26.33
C ARG A 231 15.84 0.31 27.18
N LYS A 232 15.58 1.47 26.57
CA LYS A 232 15.18 2.70 27.29
C LYS A 232 13.83 2.53 27.97
N LEU A 233 12.83 2.00 27.28
CA LEU A 233 11.51 1.74 27.84
C LEU A 233 11.57 0.76 29.02
N LYS A 234 12.40 -0.29 28.92
CA LYS A 234 12.66 -1.20 30.04
C LYS A 234 13.33 -0.49 31.22
N GLY A 235 14.34 0.34 30.96
CA GLY A 235 15.01 1.14 32.00
C GLY A 235 14.09 2.14 32.71
N MET A 236 13.04 2.62 32.03
CA MET A 236 12.00 3.49 32.59
C MET A 236 10.86 2.72 33.29
N GLY A 237 10.94 1.39 33.40
CA GLY A 237 9.89 0.54 33.98
C GLY A 237 8.60 0.48 33.15
N LYS A 238 8.65 0.83 31.86
CA LYS A 238 7.48 0.79 30.94
C LYS A 238 7.27 -0.58 30.30
N ILE A 239 8.25 -1.47 30.39
CA ILE A 239 8.16 -2.86 29.93
C ILE A 239 8.17 -3.76 31.17
N VAL A 240 7.09 -4.50 31.36
CA VAL A 240 6.90 -5.41 32.48
C VAL A 240 6.68 -6.82 31.92
N LYS A 241 7.26 -7.82 32.57
CA LYS A 241 6.95 -9.23 32.32
C LYS A 241 5.92 -9.65 33.35
N ASP A 242 4.71 -9.96 32.88
CA ASP A 242 3.58 -10.31 33.74
C ASP A 242 2.61 -11.24 32.99
N LEU A 243 1.77 -11.96 33.74
CA LEU A 243 0.75 -12.83 33.16
C LEU A 243 -0.55 -12.03 33.00
N ARG A 244 -0.98 -11.85 31.75
CA ARG A 244 -2.13 -11.00 31.41
C ARG A 244 -3.05 -11.72 30.44
N TYR A 245 -4.35 -11.49 30.63
CA TYR A 245 -5.35 -11.90 29.64
C TYR A 245 -5.20 -11.05 28.38
N THR A 246 -5.22 -11.71 27.23
CA THR A 246 -5.15 -11.09 25.91
C THR A 246 -5.93 -11.95 24.93
N ILE A 247 -6.40 -11.35 23.84
CA ILE A 247 -6.89 -12.13 22.70
C ILE A 247 -5.71 -12.95 22.16
N TYR A 248 -5.93 -14.23 21.92
CA TYR A 248 -4.90 -15.20 21.57
C TYR A 248 -5.35 -16.04 20.38
N SER A 249 -4.47 -16.22 19.40
CA SER A 249 -4.70 -17.10 18.25
C SER A 249 -4.07 -18.46 18.51
N PRO A 250 -4.85 -19.56 18.63
CA PRO A 250 -4.30 -20.90 18.76
C PRO A 250 -3.53 -21.36 17.51
N LEU A 251 -3.88 -20.80 16.35
CA LEU A 251 -3.21 -21.11 15.09
C LEU A 251 -1.80 -20.52 15.04
N ASP A 252 -1.66 -19.26 15.45
CA ASP A 252 -0.38 -18.54 15.41
C ASP A 252 0.47 -18.75 16.67
N GLY A 253 -0.13 -19.27 17.74
CA GLY A 253 0.55 -19.53 19.00
C GLY A 253 0.91 -18.25 19.78
N GLN A 254 0.29 -17.11 19.49
CA GLN A 254 0.66 -15.81 20.07
C GLN A 254 -0.56 -14.89 20.34
N PRO A 255 -0.39 -13.83 21.15
CA PRO A 255 -1.41 -12.78 21.29
C PRO A 255 -1.75 -12.14 19.95
N CYS A 256 -3.05 -11.92 19.69
CA CYS A 256 -3.53 -11.28 18.48
C CYS A 256 -3.80 -9.79 18.76
N ALA A 257 -2.90 -8.92 18.29
CA ALA A 257 -3.03 -7.47 18.44
C ALA A 257 -3.96 -6.89 17.37
N VAL A 258 -4.41 -5.63 17.52
CA VAL A 258 -5.45 -5.00 16.66
C VAL A 258 -5.12 -5.07 15.16
N LEU A 259 -3.84 -4.98 14.78
CA LEU A 259 -3.40 -5.04 13.38
C LEU A 259 -3.33 -6.47 12.82
N GLU A 260 -3.59 -7.49 13.64
CA GLU A 260 -3.46 -8.91 13.31
C GLU A 260 -4.82 -9.64 13.23
N ILE A 261 -5.92 -9.02 13.68
CA ILE A 261 -7.23 -9.66 13.90
C ILE A 261 -7.91 -10.18 12.60
N ILE A 262 -7.46 -9.76 11.42
CA ILE A 262 -8.11 -10.10 10.13
C ILE A 262 -7.05 -10.39 9.03
N SER A 263 -5.81 -10.67 9.42
CA SER A 263 -4.74 -11.13 8.50
C SER A 263 -4.78 -12.65 8.38
#